data_AF-A0A2M9M2V2-F1
#
_entry.id   AF-A0A2M9M2V2-F1
#
_cell.length_a   1.000
_cell.length_b   1.000
_cell.length_c   1.000
_cell.angle_alpha   90.00
_cell.angle_beta   90.00
_cell.angle_gamma   90.00
#
_symmetry.space_group_name_H-M   'P 1'
#
loop_
_entity.id
_entity.type
_entity.pdbx_description
1 polymer ?
#
loop_
_entity_poly.entity_id
_entity_poly.type
_entity_poly.pdbx_seq_one_letter_code
_entity_poly.pdbx_strand_id
1 'polypeptide(L)'
;MPAAATRQGPTRTRAEGERLRRTRTKNVSHLPALEASALPAQELDLEPGQERLRCPDCRTWCPITGLQLPKLVPHGRCPGPNAPRCTSTNRRVVLDVTVEDWRLAMDGMVRDAASRRSARQFHKPLPAPATPIHRINQPHRPTADEALATYGAHRKHCSACTVSRTSCATGTRLATAYARLKRQEEAKRLQTKSKAQQWAAVTPATQAAAIRRIRDELTATLKQISGKLDRFERAQLDLRITELAETLWWRM
;
A
#
# COMPACT_ATOMS: atom_id res chain seq x y z
N MET A 1 -19.34 0.86 68.04
CA MET A 1 -18.50 2.00 67.64
C MET A 1 -18.39 1.99 66.12
N PRO A 2 -18.97 2.98 65.41
CA PRO A 2 -19.05 2.96 63.95
C PRO A 2 -17.76 3.48 63.29
N ALA A 3 -17.47 2.91 62.12
CA ALA A 3 -16.30 3.14 61.29
C ALA A 3 -16.24 4.57 60.72
N ALA A 4 -15.08 5.21 60.85
CA ALA A 4 -14.79 6.52 60.27
C ALA A 4 -14.48 6.37 58.76
N ALA A 5 -15.40 6.84 57.93
CA ALA A 5 -15.24 6.90 56.48
C ALA A 5 -14.17 7.92 56.08
N THR A 6 -13.03 7.45 55.57
CA THR A 6 -12.01 8.29 54.94
C THR A 6 -12.48 8.67 53.53
N ARG A 7 -12.94 9.93 53.36
CA ARG A 7 -13.26 10.48 52.03
C ARG A 7 -11.96 10.70 51.26
N GLN A 8 -11.71 9.85 50.28
CA GLN A 8 -10.68 10.08 49.26
C GLN A 8 -11.12 11.25 48.38
N GLY A 9 -10.40 12.37 48.45
CA GLY A 9 -10.59 13.49 47.52
C GLY A 9 -10.17 13.07 46.11
N PRO A 10 -10.87 13.53 45.06
CA PRO A 10 -10.50 13.18 43.69
C PRO A 10 -9.11 13.71 43.37
N THR A 11 -8.21 12.80 42.99
CA THR A 11 -6.95 13.11 42.31
C THR A 11 -7.27 13.91 41.05
N ARG A 12 -7.08 15.23 41.12
CA ARG A 12 -7.06 16.10 39.95
C ARG A 12 -5.88 15.68 39.07
N THR A 13 -6.17 14.88 38.05
CA THR A 13 -5.28 14.73 36.90
C THR A 13 -5.03 16.14 36.35
N ARG A 14 -3.78 16.59 36.44
CA ARG A 14 -3.33 17.87 35.89
C ARG A 14 -3.47 17.78 34.38
N ALA A 15 -4.64 18.13 33.88
CA ALA A 15 -4.86 18.39 32.48
C ALA A 15 -3.79 19.39 32.04
N GLU A 16 -3.12 19.04 30.96
CA GLU A 16 -2.06 19.78 30.29
C GLU A 16 -2.66 21.10 29.79
N GLY A 17 -2.71 22.08 30.69
CA GLY A 17 -3.22 23.40 30.41
C GLY A 17 -2.40 24.03 29.29
N GLU A 18 -3.08 24.41 28.21
CA GLU A 18 -2.51 25.14 27.09
C GLU A 18 -1.71 26.32 27.62
N ARG A 19 -0.38 26.21 27.52
CA ARG A 19 0.53 27.26 27.99
C ARG A 19 0.25 28.51 27.17
N LEU A 20 -0.03 29.61 27.88
CA LEU A 20 -0.04 30.96 27.30
C LEU A 20 1.21 31.14 26.42
N ARG A 21 0.99 31.38 25.13
CA ARG A 21 2.02 31.41 24.05
C ARG A 21 3.06 32.53 24.18
N ARG A 22 3.02 33.32 25.26
CA ARG A 22 3.91 34.46 25.46
C ARG A 22 4.84 34.22 26.64
N THR A 23 6.09 33.92 26.34
CA THR A 23 7.15 33.85 27.36
C THR A 23 7.42 35.26 27.89
N ARG A 24 6.97 35.55 29.12
CA ARG A 24 7.10 36.87 29.78
C ARG A 24 8.53 37.19 30.24
N THR A 25 9.44 36.22 30.24
CA THR A 25 10.79 36.43 30.78
C THR A 25 11.63 37.26 29.81
N LYS A 26 12.12 38.42 30.25
CA LYS A 26 13.10 39.23 29.49
C LYS A 26 14.46 38.55 29.38
N ASN A 27 14.73 37.57 30.25
CA ASN A 27 15.99 36.83 30.28
C ASN A 27 16.28 36.12 28.95
N VAL A 28 17.53 36.23 28.50
CA VAL A 28 18.10 35.60 27.32
C VAL A 28 19.35 34.88 27.79
N SER A 29 19.52 33.61 27.39
CA SER A 29 20.70 32.84 27.78
C SER A 29 21.98 33.49 27.24
N HIS A 30 23.08 33.39 27.99
CA HIS A 30 24.41 33.82 27.58
C HIS A 30 25.05 32.89 26.53
N LEU A 31 24.44 31.73 26.27
CA LEU A 31 24.91 30.80 25.26
C LEU A 31 24.86 31.43 23.85
N PRO A 32 25.75 31.02 22.93
CA PRO A 32 25.73 31.47 21.54
C PRO A 32 24.37 31.25 20.91
N ALA A 33 23.95 32.16 20.02
CA ALA A 33 22.67 31.99 19.33
C ALA A 33 22.65 30.70 18.49
N LEU A 34 21.47 30.08 18.36
CA LEU A 34 21.24 28.97 17.45
C LEU A 34 20.88 29.53 16.08
N GLU A 35 21.67 29.21 15.07
CA GLU A 35 21.34 29.47 13.68
C GLU A 35 20.37 28.38 13.19
N ALA A 36 19.28 28.79 12.53
CA ALA A 36 18.28 27.85 12.04
C ALA A 36 18.85 26.98 10.91
N SER A 37 19.72 27.55 10.08
CA SER A 37 20.43 26.84 8.99
C SER A 37 21.35 25.72 9.49
N ALA A 38 21.89 25.86 10.70
CA ALA A 38 22.76 24.86 11.31
C ALA A 38 21.99 23.63 11.86
N LEU A 39 20.65 23.73 11.96
CA LEU A 39 19.80 22.64 12.43
C LEU A 39 19.27 21.81 11.24
N PRO A 40 19.13 20.48 11.39
CA PRO A 40 18.44 19.68 10.39
C PRO A 40 17.01 20.18 10.17
N ALA A 41 16.54 20.22 8.92
CA ALA A 41 15.19 20.69 8.60
C ALA A 41 14.10 19.92 9.37
N GLN A 42 14.29 18.61 9.62
CA GLN A 42 13.40 17.76 10.43
C GLN A 42 13.38 18.08 11.94
N GLU A 43 14.36 18.86 12.42
CA GLU A 43 14.45 19.33 13.80
C GLU A 43 13.96 20.78 13.93
N LEU A 44 13.42 21.34 12.85
CA LEU A 44 12.90 22.69 12.78
C LEU A 44 11.49 22.66 12.19
N ASP A 45 10.62 23.52 12.71
CA ASP A 45 9.29 23.72 12.18
C ASP A 45 9.05 25.23 12.13
N LEU A 46 9.05 25.78 10.92
CA LEU A 46 8.84 27.21 10.66
C LEU A 46 7.44 27.49 10.13
N GLU A 47 6.50 26.55 10.28
CA GLU A 47 5.14 26.76 9.81
C GLU A 47 4.51 27.96 10.56
N PRO A 48 3.95 28.95 9.86
CA PRO A 48 3.51 30.20 10.49
C PRO A 48 2.54 29.98 11.65
N GLY A 49 2.89 30.51 12.83
CA GLY A 49 2.13 30.37 14.08
C GLY A 49 2.37 29.08 14.86
N GLN A 50 3.25 28.20 14.39
CA GLN A 50 3.68 26.98 15.07
C GLN A 50 5.20 26.87 15.20
N GLU A 51 5.91 27.99 15.14
CA GLU A 51 7.37 28.02 15.07
C GLU A 51 7.98 27.31 16.28
N ARG A 52 8.68 26.20 16.03
CA ARG A 52 9.32 25.37 17.07
C ARG A 52 10.58 24.73 16.53
N LEU A 53 11.55 24.50 17.40
CA LEU A 53 12.75 23.75 17.08
C LEU A 53 13.02 22.70 18.14
N ARG A 54 13.74 21.65 17.75
CA ARG A 54 14.20 20.63 18.67
C ARG A 54 15.50 21.11 19.32
N CYS A 55 15.47 21.27 20.64
CA CYS A 55 16.66 21.70 21.39
C CYS A 55 17.81 20.69 21.20
N PRO A 56 19.04 21.13 20.89
CA PRO A 56 20.18 20.22 20.70
C PRO A 56 20.61 19.51 21.99
N ASP A 57 20.42 20.16 23.14
CA ASP A 57 20.88 19.67 24.45
C ASP A 57 19.92 18.67 25.10
N CYS A 58 18.61 18.95 25.10
CA CYS A 58 17.60 18.07 25.73
C CYS A 58 16.67 17.35 24.72
N ARG A 59 16.86 17.56 23.42
CA ARG A 59 16.11 16.92 22.32
C ARG A 59 14.58 17.08 22.38
N THR A 60 14.09 18.03 23.18
CA THR A 60 12.68 18.37 23.33
C THR A 60 12.27 19.39 22.28
N TRP A 61 11.05 19.28 21.75
CA TRP A 61 10.47 20.29 20.88
C TRP A 61 10.09 21.54 21.68
N CYS A 62 10.62 22.68 21.26
CA CYS A 62 10.57 23.93 22.00
C CYS A 62 10.01 25.03 21.10
N PRO A 63 8.91 25.70 21.50
CA PRO A 63 8.41 26.83 20.74
C PRO A 63 9.47 27.94 20.66
N ILE A 64 9.50 28.63 19.53
CA ILE A 64 10.26 29.84 19.31
C ILE A 64 9.33 31.01 19.61
N THR A 65 9.75 31.90 20.50
CA THR A 65 8.94 33.06 20.91
C THR A 65 9.71 34.36 20.77
N GLY A 66 8.98 35.45 20.51
CA GLY A 66 9.54 36.79 20.34
C GLY A 66 9.63 37.20 18.87
N LEU A 67 9.11 38.39 18.54
CA LEU A 67 9.04 38.89 17.15
C LEU A 67 10.39 39.45 16.66
N GLN A 68 11.08 40.23 17.49
CA GLN A 68 12.36 40.87 17.13
C GLN A 68 13.59 40.06 17.57
N LEU A 69 13.45 39.30 18.66
CA LEU A 69 14.52 38.50 19.26
C LEU A 69 13.98 37.10 19.55
N PRO A 70 13.90 36.24 18.51
CA PRO A 70 13.40 34.89 18.66
C PRO A 70 14.26 34.12 19.67
N LYS A 71 13.59 33.40 20.57
CA LYS A 71 14.26 32.57 21.58
C LYS A 71 13.41 31.40 22.02
N LEU A 72 14.08 30.37 22.53
CA LEU A 72 13.44 29.18 23.06
C LEU A 72 12.67 29.46 24.34
N VAL A 73 11.43 28.95 24.43
CA VAL A 73 10.67 28.94 25.69
C VAL A 73 11.36 28.02 26.71
N PRO A 74 11.27 28.31 28.02
CA PRO A 74 11.72 27.36 29.04
C PRO A 74 11.13 25.96 28.89
N HIS A 75 12.02 25.00 28.67
CA HIS A 75 11.70 23.61 28.39
C HIS A 75 12.34 22.64 29.38
N GLY A 76 11.79 21.42 29.36
CA GLY A 76 11.96 20.41 30.39
C GLY A 76 13.21 19.54 30.26
N ARG A 77 13.29 18.63 31.23
CA ARG A 77 14.41 17.83 31.72
C ARG A 77 15.07 16.97 30.62
N CYS A 78 16.40 17.02 30.53
CA CYS A 78 17.19 16.04 29.77
C CYS A 78 16.82 14.61 30.21
N PRO A 79 16.92 13.61 29.33
CA PRO A 79 16.54 12.23 29.68
C PRO A 79 17.26 11.74 30.95
N GLY A 80 16.51 11.52 32.03
CA GLY A 80 17.02 11.02 33.32
C GLY A 80 16.13 11.40 34.53
N PRO A 81 15.91 10.49 35.50
CA PRO A 81 15.24 10.85 36.75
C PRO A 81 16.11 11.86 37.52
N ASN A 82 15.52 12.98 37.97
CA ASN A 82 16.19 14.08 38.68
C ASN A 82 17.11 15.04 37.90
N ALA A 83 17.14 15.00 36.57
CA ALA A 83 17.96 15.95 35.80
C ALA A 83 17.57 17.45 36.03
N PRO A 84 18.52 18.38 36.04
CA PRO A 84 18.21 19.81 36.14
C PRO A 84 17.40 20.30 34.92
N ARG A 85 16.86 21.53 34.98
CA ARG A 85 16.30 22.18 33.79
C ARG A 85 17.37 22.27 32.71
N CYS A 86 16.95 22.20 31.44
CA CYS A 86 17.90 22.32 30.35
C CYS A 86 18.64 23.66 30.39
N THR A 87 19.96 23.62 30.22
CA THR A 87 20.86 24.78 30.21
C THR A 87 20.60 25.71 29.02
N SER A 88 20.02 25.19 27.93
CA SER A 88 19.69 25.95 26.73
C SER A 88 18.33 26.66 26.77
N THR A 89 17.68 26.74 27.93
CA THR A 89 16.46 27.52 28.08
C THR A 89 16.69 28.98 27.69
N ASN A 90 15.71 29.65 27.06
CA ASN A 90 15.83 31.05 26.64
C ASN A 90 17.02 31.34 25.70
N ARG A 91 17.59 30.33 25.04
CA ARG A 91 18.66 30.53 24.06
C ARG A 91 18.11 31.28 22.84
N ARG A 92 18.87 32.26 22.35
CA ARG A 92 18.51 33.02 21.15
C ARG A 92 18.49 32.11 19.94
N VAL A 93 17.59 32.40 19.02
CA VAL A 93 17.48 31.74 17.72
C VAL A 93 17.60 32.83 16.66
N VAL A 94 18.50 32.62 15.71
CA VAL A 94 18.63 33.42 14.49
C VAL A 94 17.88 32.66 13.40
N LEU A 95 16.79 33.23 12.91
CA LEU A 95 16.02 32.69 11.79
C LEU A 95 16.64 33.22 10.49
N ASP A 96 17.74 32.58 10.08
CA ASP A 96 18.49 32.87 8.85
C ASP A 96 18.01 32.06 7.64
N VAL A 97 16.98 31.23 7.83
CA VAL A 97 16.34 30.41 6.79
C VAL A 97 14.92 30.92 6.58
N THR A 98 14.51 31.07 5.32
CA THR A 98 13.13 31.44 4.97
C THR A 98 12.17 30.26 5.16
N VAL A 99 10.88 30.55 5.34
CA VAL A 99 9.85 29.49 5.45
C VAL A 99 9.80 28.67 4.16
N GLU A 100 9.98 29.32 3.01
CA GLU A 100 10.02 28.71 1.69
C GLU A 100 11.20 27.75 1.54
N ASP A 101 12.40 28.16 1.94
CA ASP A 101 13.61 27.32 1.88
C ASP A 101 13.50 26.10 2.81
N TRP A 102 12.97 26.31 4.01
CA TRP A 102 12.72 25.21 4.95
C TRP A 102 11.68 24.22 4.40
N ARG A 103 10.57 24.72 3.83
CA ARG A 103 9.56 23.86 3.19
C ARG A 103 10.16 23.07 2.03
N LEU A 104 10.99 23.70 1.20
CA LEU A 104 11.67 23.04 0.10
C LEU A 104 12.61 21.93 0.59
N ALA A 105 13.37 22.19 1.66
CA ALA A 105 14.25 21.21 2.29
C ALA A 105 13.44 20.01 2.84
N MET A 106 12.32 20.27 3.53
CA MET A 106 11.42 19.23 4.05
C MET A 106 10.81 18.39 2.92
N ASP A 107 10.34 19.02 1.85
CA ASP A 107 9.81 18.33 0.67
C ASP A 107 10.88 17.45 0.02
N GLY A 108 12.12 17.94 -0.09
CA GLY A 108 13.26 17.17 -0.57
C GLY A 108 13.52 15.92 0.25
N MET A 109 13.51 16.04 1.59
CA MET A 109 13.67 14.90 2.49
C MET A 109 12.52 13.89 2.37
N VAL A 110 11.28 14.36 2.27
CA VAL A 110 10.11 13.48 2.06
C VAL A 110 10.22 12.76 0.73
N ARG A 111 10.66 13.43 -0.34
CA ARG A 111 10.87 12.81 -1.66
C ARG A 111 12.01 11.78 -1.62
N ASP A 112 13.12 12.06 -0.95
CA ASP A 112 14.22 11.10 -0.79
C ASP A 112 13.80 9.90 0.07
N ALA A 113 13.08 10.12 1.17
CA ALA A 113 12.51 9.02 1.95
C ALA A 113 11.47 8.21 1.14
N ALA A 114 10.67 8.90 0.30
CA ALA A 114 9.67 8.28 -0.55
C ALA A 114 10.29 7.53 -1.75
N SER A 115 11.43 7.96 -2.26
CA SER A 115 12.20 7.27 -3.32
C SER A 115 12.92 6.04 -2.75
N ARG A 116 13.33 6.11 -1.47
CA ARG A 116 13.80 4.97 -0.68
C ARG A 116 12.68 4.05 -0.20
N ARG A 117 11.41 4.28 -0.60
CA ARG A 117 10.32 3.35 -0.23
C ARG A 117 10.72 1.93 -0.60
N SER A 118 10.61 1.10 0.42
CA SER A 118 11.02 -0.30 0.48
C SER A 118 10.85 -0.98 -0.86
N ALA A 119 11.89 -1.68 -1.31
CA ALA A 119 11.76 -2.70 -2.34
C ALA A 119 10.39 -3.37 -2.12
N ARG A 120 9.48 -3.25 -3.09
CA ARG A 120 8.27 -4.07 -3.10
C ARG A 120 8.77 -5.45 -2.71
N GLN A 121 8.35 -5.97 -1.56
CA GLN A 121 8.77 -7.29 -1.16
C GLN A 121 8.18 -8.20 -2.23
N PHE A 122 9.00 -8.52 -3.22
CA PHE A 122 8.72 -9.53 -4.20
C PHE A 122 8.80 -10.82 -3.41
N HIS A 123 7.69 -11.19 -2.78
CA HIS A 123 7.57 -12.53 -2.24
C HIS A 123 7.82 -13.47 -3.40
N LYS A 124 8.74 -14.41 -3.20
CA LYS A 124 8.87 -15.53 -4.11
C LYS A 124 7.46 -16.08 -4.31
N PRO A 125 6.97 -16.21 -5.55
CA PRO A 125 5.64 -16.75 -5.78
C PRO A 125 5.54 -18.05 -4.98
N LEU A 126 4.54 -18.11 -4.11
CA LEU A 126 4.30 -19.29 -3.28
C LEU A 126 4.31 -20.50 -4.22
N PRO A 127 5.06 -21.56 -3.91
CA PRO A 127 5.03 -22.76 -4.72
C PRO A 127 3.57 -23.21 -4.86
N ALA A 128 3.22 -23.73 -6.03
CA ALA A 128 1.88 -24.24 -6.26
C ALA A 128 1.51 -25.18 -5.10
N PRO A 129 0.30 -25.05 -4.52
CA PRO A 129 -0.11 -25.89 -3.40
C PRO A 129 0.07 -27.35 -3.79
N ALA A 130 0.65 -28.14 -2.88
CA ALA A 130 0.87 -29.57 -3.10
C ALA A 130 -0.45 -30.23 -3.52
N THR A 131 -0.36 -31.19 -4.45
CA THR A 131 -1.51 -31.97 -4.89
C THR A 131 -2.18 -32.60 -3.67
N PRO A 132 -3.48 -32.37 -3.43
CA PRO A 132 -4.18 -32.97 -2.31
C PRO A 132 -4.05 -34.50 -2.34
N ILE A 133 -3.82 -35.13 -1.18
CA ILE A 133 -3.60 -36.59 -1.05
C ILE A 133 -4.72 -37.40 -1.74
N HIS A 134 -5.97 -36.92 -1.66
CA HIS A 134 -7.13 -37.53 -2.30
C HIS A 134 -7.09 -37.53 -3.85
N ARG A 135 -6.14 -36.82 -4.48
CA ARG A 135 -5.89 -36.81 -5.93
C ARG A 135 -4.69 -37.65 -6.33
N ILE A 136 -3.75 -37.89 -5.41
CA ILE A 136 -2.54 -38.67 -5.68
C ILE A 136 -2.89 -40.15 -5.89
N ASN A 137 -3.87 -40.66 -5.14
CA ASN A 137 -4.29 -42.06 -5.19
C ASN A 137 -5.62 -42.27 -5.91
N GLN A 138 -6.02 -41.37 -6.82
CA GLN A 138 -7.24 -41.62 -7.59
C GLN A 138 -7.00 -42.72 -8.60
N PRO A 139 -7.82 -43.79 -8.59
CA PRO A 139 -7.72 -44.81 -9.63
C PRO A 139 -7.98 -44.13 -10.98
N HIS A 140 -7.22 -44.54 -12.00
CA HIS A 140 -7.36 -44.06 -13.36
C HIS A 140 -8.84 -44.10 -13.76
N ARG A 141 -9.42 -42.95 -14.06
CA ARG A 141 -10.81 -42.89 -14.51
C ARG A 141 -10.83 -43.18 -16.01
N PRO A 142 -11.49 -44.26 -16.46
CA PRO A 142 -11.45 -44.62 -17.86
C PRO A 142 -12.10 -43.55 -18.73
N THR A 143 -11.49 -43.30 -19.88
CA THR A 143 -12.05 -42.44 -20.93
C THR A 143 -13.20 -43.15 -21.65
N ALA A 144 -14.04 -42.40 -22.38
CA ALA A 144 -15.08 -43.02 -23.20
C ALA A 144 -14.48 -44.00 -24.23
N ASP A 145 -13.32 -43.68 -24.80
CA ASP A 145 -12.64 -44.52 -25.79
C ASP A 145 -12.11 -45.81 -25.18
N GLU A 146 -11.53 -45.76 -23.99
CA GLU A 146 -11.11 -46.97 -23.25
C GLU A 146 -12.30 -47.86 -22.87
N ALA A 147 -13.43 -47.25 -22.46
CA ALA A 147 -14.65 -47.99 -22.18
C ALA A 147 -15.22 -48.65 -23.44
N LEU A 148 -15.13 -47.98 -24.60
CA LEU A 148 -15.52 -48.53 -25.90
C LEU A 148 -14.61 -49.69 -26.31
N ALA A 149 -13.29 -49.55 -26.14
CA ALA A 149 -12.32 -50.60 -26.41
C ALA A 149 -12.58 -51.83 -25.53
N THR A 150 -12.83 -51.62 -24.23
CA THR A 150 -13.16 -52.69 -23.28
C THR A 150 -14.46 -53.40 -23.66
N TYR A 151 -15.50 -52.64 -24.03
CA TYR A 151 -16.76 -53.21 -24.52
C TYR A 151 -16.56 -54.01 -25.82
N GLY A 152 -15.79 -53.48 -26.77
CA GLY A 152 -15.46 -54.14 -28.03
C GLY A 152 -14.67 -55.44 -27.81
N ALA A 153 -13.69 -55.43 -26.91
CA ALA A 153 -12.92 -56.61 -26.53
C ALA A 153 -13.81 -57.68 -25.89
N HIS A 154 -14.71 -57.29 -24.98
CA HIS A 154 -15.67 -58.22 -24.39
C HIS A 154 -16.58 -58.85 -25.45
N ARG A 155 -17.11 -58.05 -26.38
CA ARG A 155 -18.00 -58.55 -27.44
C ARG A 155 -17.30 -59.55 -28.38
N LYS A 156 -15.99 -59.42 -28.59
CA LYS A 156 -15.20 -60.35 -29.41
C LYS A 156 -14.93 -61.69 -28.73
N HIS A 157 -14.72 -61.69 -27.41
CA HIS A 157 -14.25 -62.88 -26.67
C HIS A 157 -15.34 -63.57 -25.84
N CYS A 158 -16.50 -62.95 -25.66
CA CYS A 158 -17.60 -63.51 -24.89
C CYS A 158 -18.49 -64.39 -25.78
N SER A 159 -18.46 -65.71 -25.57
CA SER A 159 -19.26 -66.67 -26.34
C SER A 159 -20.75 -66.33 -26.37
N ALA A 160 -21.32 -65.87 -25.26
CA ALA A 160 -22.72 -65.44 -25.20
C ALA A 160 -23.02 -64.25 -26.13
N CYS A 161 -22.12 -63.26 -26.19
CA CYS A 161 -22.27 -62.08 -27.06
C CYS A 161 -21.89 -62.34 -28.52
N THR A 162 -21.07 -63.35 -28.80
CA THR A 162 -20.64 -63.72 -30.16
C THR A 162 -21.68 -64.61 -30.83
N VAL A 163 -22.25 -65.57 -30.08
CA VAL A 163 -23.22 -66.56 -30.59
C VAL A 163 -24.64 -65.99 -30.62
N SER A 164 -25.05 -65.29 -29.57
CA SER A 164 -26.35 -64.61 -29.56
C SER A 164 -26.17 -63.16 -30.02
N ARG A 165 -27.04 -62.67 -30.93
CA ARG A 165 -27.07 -61.25 -31.32
C ARG A 165 -27.50 -60.33 -30.16
N THR A 166 -27.80 -60.88 -28.99
CA THR A 166 -28.17 -60.18 -27.77
C THR A 166 -26.97 -60.03 -26.84
N SER A 167 -26.80 -58.84 -26.28
CA SER A 167 -25.71 -58.58 -25.32
C SER A 167 -25.96 -59.33 -24.00
N CYS A 168 -24.96 -60.03 -23.48
CA CYS A 168 -25.03 -60.58 -22.12
C CYS A 168 -25.07 -59.45 -21.07
N ALA A 169 -25.45 -59.76 -19.83
CA ALA A 169 -25.56 -58.76 -18.75
C ALA A 169 -24.28 -57.93 -18.55
N THR A 170 -23.10 -58.55 -18.65
CA THR A 170 -21.81 -57.86 -18.58
C THR A 170 -21.61 -56.93 -19.78
N GLY A 171 -21.96 -57.37 -20.98
CA GLY A 171 -21.94 -56.56 -22.20
C GLY A 171 -22.86 -55.35 -22.10
N THR A 172 -24.07 -55.53 -21.56
CA THR A 172 -25.01 -54.42 -21.31
C THR A 172 -24.42 -53.42 -20.33
N ARG A 173 -23.83 -53.88 -19.22
CA ARG A 173 -23.17 -53.00 -18.24
C ARG A 173 -22.02 -52.20 -18.85
N LEU A 174 -21.18 -52.83 -19.67
CA LEU A 174 -20.08 -52.15 -20.36
C LEU A 174 -20.59 -51.11 -21.39
N ALA A 175 -21.62 -51.45 -22.16
CA ALA A 175 -22.26 -50.54 -23.10
C ALA A 175 -22.88 -49.32 -22.38
N THR A 176 -23.56 -49.53 -21.25
CA THR A 176 -24.10 -48.45 -20.42
C THR A 176 -22.99 -47.58 -19.82
N ALA A 177 -21.87 -48.19 -19.38
CA ALA A 177 -20.73 -47.46 -18.86
C ALA A 177 -20.10 -46.54 -19.91
N TYR A 178 -19.89 -47.05 -21.14
CA TYR A 178 -19.45 -46.24 -22.28
C TYR A 178 -20.40 -45.08 -22.58
N ALA A 179 -21.70 -45.37 -22.74
CA ALA A 179 -22.70 -44.33 -23.04
C ALA A 179 -22.78 -43.24 -21.96
N ARG A 180 -22.54 -43.59 -20.69
CA ARG A 180 -22.46 -42.63 -19.58
C ARG A 180 -21.20 -41.77 -19.68
N LEU A 181 -20.03 -42.37 -19.92
CA LEU A 181 -18.77 -41.64 -20.03
C LEU A 181 -18.79 -40.67 -21.22
N LYS A 182 -19.30 -41.12 -22.37
CA LYS A 182 -19.46 -40.27 -23.57
C LYS A 182 -20.28 -39.01 -23.30
N ARG A 183 -21.45 -39.16 -22.66
CA ARG A 183 -22.28 -38.01 -22.26
C ARG A 183 -21.56 -37.07 -21.28
N GLN A 184 -20.79 -37.62 -20.34
CA GLN A 184 -20.02 -36.81 -19.39
C GLN A 184 -18.91 -36.00 -20.08
N GLU A 185 -18.20 -36.59 -21.04
CA GLU A 185 -17.15 -35.90 -21.79
C GLU A 185 -17.74 -34.81 -22.71
N GLU A 186 -18.84 -35.09 -23.41
CA GLU A 186 -19.56 -34.10 -24.21
C GLU A 186 -20.05 -32.93 -23.35
N ALA A 187 -20.65 -33.21 -22.19
CA ALA A 187 -21.10 -32.18 -21.25
C ALA A 187 -19.93 -31.31 -20.75
N LYS A 188 -18.79 -31.91 -20.38
CA LYS A 188 -17.57 -31.18 -20.00
C LYS A 188 -17.05 -30.31 -21.13
N ARG A 189 -17.07 -30.80 -22.36
CA ARG A 189 -16.64 -30.04 -23.55
C ARG A 189 -17.53 -28.81 -23.77
N LEU A 190 -18.84 -28.99 -23.65
CA LEU A 190 -19.80 -27.89 -23.77
C LEU A 190 -19.63 -26.86 -22.64
N GLN A 191 -19.45 -27.32 -21.40
CA GLN A 191 -19.19 -26.44 -20.26
C GLN A 191 -17.90 -25.63 -20.46
N THR A 192 -16.83 -26.27 -20.94
CA THR A 192 -15.55 -25.60 -21.20
C THR A 192 -15.70 -24.54 -22.29
N LYS A 193 -16.40 -24.85 -23.39
CA LYS A 193 -16.72 -23.89 -24.45
C LYS A 193 -17.54 -22.71 -23.93
N SER A 194 -18.60 -22.99 -23.16
CA SER A 194 -19.46 -21.95 -22.58
C SER A 194 -18.66 -21.03 -21.64
N LYS A 195 -17.83 -21.59 -20.77
CA LYS A 195 -16.96 -20.81 -19.88
C LYS A 195 -15.98 -19.95 -20.69
N ALA A 196 -15.36 -20.51 -21.73
CA ALA A 196 -14.47 -19.75 -22.62
C ALA A 196 -15.20 -18.59 -23.32
N GLN A 197 -16.43 -18.81 -23.80
CA GLN A 197 -17.27 -17.76 -24.39
C GLN A 197 -17.65 -16.68 -23.38
N GLN A 198 -18.01 -17.05 -22.15
CA GLN A 198 -18.29 -16.10 -21.07
C GLN A 198 -17.08 -15.22 -20.76
N TRP A 199 -15.89 -15.82 -20.63
CA TRP A 199 -14.66 -15.06 -20.44
C TRP A 199 -14.36 -14.15 -21.64
N ALA A 200 -14.50 -14.66 -22.86
CA ALA A 200 -14.29 -13.86 -24.07
C ALA A 200 -15.24 -12.65 -24.15
N ALA A 201 -16.48 -12.78 -23.68
CA ALA A 201 -17.44 -11.66 -23.65
C ALA A 201 -17.05 -10.57 -22.63
N VAL A 202 -16.51 -10.95 -21.48
CA VAL A 202 -16.16 -10.01 -20.40
C VAL A 202 -14.77 -9.40 -20.57
N THR A 203 -13.86 -10.10 -21.26
CA THR A 203 -12.46 -9.68 -21.41
C THR A 203 -12.31 -8.27 -22.00
N PRO A 204 -13.00 -7.88 -23.10
CA PRO A 204 -12.91 -6.53 -23.65
C PRO A 204 -13.36 -5.43 -22.67
N ALA A 205 -14.45 -5.67 -21.92
CA ALA A 205 -14.94 -4.71 -20.93
C ALA A 205 -13.95 -4.54 -19.77
N THR A 206 -13.33 -5.64 -19.31
CA THR A 206 -12.30 -5.58 -18.26
C THR A 206 -11.04 -4.87 -18.73
N GLN A 207 -10.59 -5.11 -19.97
CA GLN A 207 -9.46 -4.40 -20.58
C GLN A 207 -9.76 -2.90 -20.74
N ALA A 208 -10.93 -2.54 -21.26
CA ALA A 208 -11.34 -1.15 -21.40
C ALA A 208 -11.43 -0.43 -20.04
N ALA A 209 -11.93 -1.10 -19.00
CA ALA A 209 -11.98 -0.55 -17.65
C ALA A 209 -10.58 -0.37 -17.04
N ALA A 210 -9.62 -1.25 -17.35
CA ALA A 210 -8.23 -1.08 -16.95
C ALA A 210 -7.58 0.13 -17.66
N ILE A 211 -7.80 0.26 -18.98
CA ILE A 211 -7.30 1.41 -19.76
C ILE A 211 -7.88 2.73 -19.23
N ARG A 212 -9.18 2.77 -18.91
CA ARG A 212 -9.81 3.97 -18.31
C ARG A 212 -9.16 4.34 -16.98
N ARG A 213 -8.96 3.37 -16.07
CA ARG A 213 -8.29 3.63 -14.79
C ARG A 213 -6.89 4.21 -14.95
N ILE A 214 -6.09 3.63 -15.85
CA ILE A 214 -4.74 4.14 -16.15
C ILE A 214 -4.81 5.57 -16.69
N ARG A 215 -5.75 5.85 -17.60
CA ARG A 215 -5.95 7.21 -18.13
C ARG A 215 -6.35 8.21 -17.05
N ASP A 216 -7.27 7.83 -16.17
CA ASP A 216 -7.75 8.70 -15.09
C ASP A 216 -6.63 8.99 -14.08
N GLU A 217 -5.83 7.98 -13.73
CA GLU A 217 -4.62 8.13 -12.91
C GLU A 217 -3.61 9.08 -13.55
N LEU A 218 -3.29 8.89 -14.84
CA LEU A 218 -2.40 9.78 -15.58
C LEU A 218 -2.96 11.21 -15.62
N THR A 219 -4.24 11.37 -15.89
CA THR A 219 -4.89 12.70 -15.91
C THR A 219 -4.84 13.37 -14.55
N ALA A 220 -5.07 12.63 -13.46
CA ALA A 220 -4.96 13.14 -12.10
C ALA A 220 -3.52 13.57 -11.76
N THR A 221 -2.53 12.76 -12.12
CA THR A 221 -1.10 13.11 -11.92
C THR A 221 -0.71 14.33 -12.73
N LEU A 222 -1.15 14.45 -13.99
CA LEU A 222 -0.89 15.62 -14.83
C LEU A 222 -1.52 16.88 -14.24
N LYS A 223 -2.76 16.82 -13.75
CA LYS A 223 -3.40 17.96 -13.06
C LYS A 223 -2.65 18.38 -11.79
N GLN A 224 -2.17 17.40 -11.02
CA GLN A 224 -1.40 17.66 -9.81
C GLN A 224 -0.06 18.34 -10.13
N ILE A 225 0.59 17.93 -11.22
CA ILE A 225 1.84 18.53 -11.69
C ILE A 225 1.55 19.94 -12.26
N SER A 226 0.59 20.09 -13.16
CA SER A 226 0.26 21.37 -13.81
C SER A 226 -0.16 22.46 -12.83
N GLY A 227 -0.83 22.10 -11.73
CA GLY A 227 -1.18 23.04 -10.66
C GLY A 227 0.03 23.56 -9.87
N LYS A 228 1.18 22.87 -9.94
CA LYS A 228 2.43 23.24 -9.27
C LYS A 228 3.43 23.92 -10.19
N LEU A 229 3.25 23.82 -11.52
CA LEU A 229 4.13 24.43 -12.51
C LEU A 229 3.79 25.89 -12.72
N ASP A 230 4.81 26.73 -12.85
CA ASP A 230 4.62 28.12 -13.24
C ASP A 230 4.16 28.25 -14.71
N ARG A 231 3.89 29.48 -15.17
CA ARG A 231 3.39 29.73 -16.54
C ARG A 231 4.39 29.26 -17.62
N PHE A 232 5.69 29.35 -17.35
CA PHE A 232 6.75 29.04 -18.30
C PHE A 232 6.97 27.52 -18.39
N GLU A 233 7.01 26.85 -17.24
CA GLU A 233 7.12 25.40 -17.16
C GLU A 233 5.90 24.70 -17.79
N ARG A 234 4.70 25.28 -17.65
CA ARG A 234 3.49 24.81 -18.35
C ARG A 234 3.63 24.87 -19.87
N ALA A 235 4.10 25.99 -20.41
CA ALA A 235 4.29 26.16 -21.85
C ALA A 235 5.31 25.15 -22.44
N GLN A 236 6.36 24.84 -21.68
CA GLN A 236 7.38 23.88 -22.10
C GLN A 236 6.88 22.43 -22.07
N LEU A 237 5.99 22.11 -21.13
CA LEU A 237 5.38 20.78 -21.00
C LEU A 237 4.33 20.54 -22.10
N ASP A 238 3.53 21.54 -22.44
CA ASP A 238 2.58 21.48 -23.55
C ASP A 238 3.30 21.22 -24.89
N LEU A 239 4.42 21.91 -25.14
CA LEU A 239 5.27 21.71 -26.33
C LEU A 239 5.77 20.27 -26.45
N ARG A 240 6.27 19.69 -25.36
CA ARG A 240 6.71 18.29 -25.31
C ARG A 240 5.58 17.28 -25.49
N ILE A 241 4.38 17.56 -24.98
CA ILE A 241 3.20 16.71 -25.18
C ILE A 241 2.83 16.68 -26.67
N THR A 242 2.86 17.83 -27.36
CA THR A 242 2.63 17.91 -28.81
C THR A 242 3.69 17.15 -29.62
N GLU A 243 4.99 17.28 -29.31
CA GLU A 243 6.05 16.51 -29.99
C GLU A 243 5.88 14.99 -29.79
N LEU A 244 5.51 14.57 -28.58
CA LEU A 244 5.24 13.15 -28.29
C LEU A 244 3.99 12.64 -29.00
N ALA A 245 2.95 13.46 -29.12
CA ALA A 245 1.73 13.11 -29.86
C ALA A 245 2.02 12.95 -31.36
N GLU A 246 2.78 13.86 -31.96
CA GLU A 246 3.19 13.78 -33.38
C GLU A 246 4.04 12.54 -33.65
N THR A 247 5.04 12.25 -32.80
CA THR A 247 5.90 11.07 -32.98
C THR A 247 5.18 9.73 -32.80
N LEU A 248 4.14 9.69 -31.96
CA LEU A 248 3.26 8.52 -31.84
C LEU A 248 2.33 8.38 -33.04
N TRP A 249 1.91 9.48 -33.65
CA TRP A 249 1.05 9.47 -34.83
C TRP A 249 1.78 8.99 -36.09
N TRP A 250 3.08 9.28 -36.23
CA TRP A 250 3.92 8.76 -37.32
C TRP A 250 4.32 7.28 -37.19
N ARG A 251 4.06 6.64 -36.05
CA ARG A 251 4.42 5.24 -35.77
C ARG A 251 3.24 4.26 -35.80
N MET A 252 2.02 4.74 -36.02
CA MET A 252 0.84 3.90 -36.32
C MET A 252 0.61 3.87 -37.83
#